data_AF-A0A6J2XGY2-F1
#
_entry.id   AF-A0A6J2XGY2-F1
#
_cell.length_a   1.000
_cell.length_b   1.000
_cell.length_c   1.000
_cell.angle_alpha   90.00
_cell.angle_beta   90.00
_cell.angle_gamma   90.00
#
_symmetry.space_group_name_H-M   'P 1'
#
loop_
_entity.id
_entity.type
_entity.pdbx_description
1 polymer ?
#
loop_
_entity_poly.entity_id
_entity_poly.type
_entity_poly.pdbx_seq_one_letter_code
_entity_poly.pdbx_strand_id
1 'polypeptide(L)'
;MASALRKQGELGDAHDYCSEATRLALVSGDQATYARSIRIMGDIYRKKSDINKAFRQYEAAMGSAAAMGDRVIQMESMDGAARCLEALRLQHKICNCRPLEFNTRLLEVASSVGAKLLVRAVRIRLSRIYHALGDENNKLHHERVAFRLQQDLDLQCGGCGSPYGLEADSLEALPCAHILHA
;
A
#
# COMPACT_ATOMS: atom_id res chain seq x y z
N MET A 1 6.51 9.79 -15.14
CA MET A 1 7.98 9.74 -14.97
C MET A 1 8.38 9.39 -13.53
N ALA A 2 8.09 10.22 -12.52
CA ALA A 2 8.49 9.94 -11.13
C ALA A 2 8.12 8.54 -10.57
N SER A 3 6.93 8.01 -10.87
CA SER A 3 6.52 6.66 -10.41
C SER A 3 7.42 5.54 -10.96
N ALA A 4 7.90 5.68 -12.20
CA ALA A 4 8.77 4.70 -12.86
C ALA A 4 10.21 4.77 -12.29
N LEU A 5 10.78 5.97 -12.20
CA LEU A 5 12.10 6.21 -11.60
C LEU A 5 12.16 5.71 -10.14
N ARG A 6 11.10 5.98 -9.38
CA ARG A 6 10.95 5.43 -8.02
C ARG A 6 10.96 3.90 -8.02
N LYS A 7 10.36 3.23 -9.01
CA LYS A 7 10.40 1.76 -9.11
C LYS A 7 11.80 1.26 -9.44
N GLN A 8 12.53 1.95 -10.33
CA GLN A 8 13.91 1.66 -10.72
C GLN A 8 14.94 1.94 -9.61
N GLY A 9 14.59 2.75 -8.61
CA GLY A 9 15.47 3.07 -7.48
C GLY A 9 16.18 4.42 -7.63
N GLU A 10 15.91 5.16 -8.69
CA GLU A 10 16.41 6.52 -8.92
C GLU A 10 15.60 7.53 -8.08
N LEU A 11 15.84 7.51 -6.76
CA LEU A 11 15.07 8.27 -5.77
C LEU A 11 15.41 9.77 -5.72
N GLY A 12 16.51 10.19 -6.35
CA GLY A 12 16.88 11.61 -6.52
C GLY A 12 15.98 12.24 -7.58
N ASP A 13 16.13 11.80 -8.81
CA ASP A 13 15.34 12.25 -9.96
C ASP A 13 13.84 12.11 -9.71
N ALA A 14 13.38 11.00 -9.12
CA ALA A 14 11.97 10.83 -8.78
C ALA A 14 11.46 11.92 -7.82
N HIS A 15 12.30 12.39 -6.89
CA HIS A 15 11.97 13.48 -5.96
C HIS A 15 11.90 14.82 -6.68
N ASP A 16 12.86 15.11 -7.57
CA ASP A 16 12.89 16.36 -8.33
C ASP A 16 11.66 16.48 -9.24
N TYR A 17 11.31 15.41 -9.96
CA TYR A 17 10.09 15.37 -10.77
C TYR A 17 8.82 15.53 -9.92
N CYS A 18 8.76 14.94 -8.72
CA CYS A 18 7.61 15.13 -7.84
C CYS A 18 7.53 16.55 -7.29
N SER A 19 8.66 17.15 -6.94
CA SER A 19 8.74 18.52 -6.42
C SER A 19 8.27 19.52 -7.48
N GLU A 20 8.73 19.36 -8.72
CA GLU A 20 8.30 20.20 -9.83
C GLU A 20 6.82 20.00 -10.16
N ALA A 21 6.34 18.76 -10.21
CA ALA A 21 4.91 18.47 -10.42
C ALA A 21 4.03 19.10 -9.33
N THR A 22 4.47 19.04 -8.06
CA THR A 22 3.76 19.65 -6.93
C THR A 22 3.70 21.17 -7.08
N ARG A 23 4.82 21.80 -7.46
CA ARG A 23 4.89 23.25 -7.68
C ARG A 23 3.96 23.70 -8.80
N LEU A 24 3.98 23.02 -9.94
CA LEU A 24 3.12 23.33 -11.08
C LEU A 24 1.63 23.10 -10.75
N ALA A 25 1.32 22.03 -10.02
CA ALA A 25 -0.04 21.74 -9.55
C ALA A 25 -0.58 22.84 -8.62
N LEU A 26 0.25 23.38 -7.72
CA LEU A 26 -0.13 24.51 -6.86
C LEU A 26 -0.38 25.79 -7.66
N VAL A 27 0.46 26.09 -8.66
CA VAL A 27 0.30 27.29 -9.51
C VAL A 27 -0.95 27.19 -10.39
N SER A 28 -1.23 26.01 -10.93
CA SER A 28 -2.40 25.76 -11.80
C SER A 28 -3.69 25.53 -11.03
N GLY A 29 -3.62 25.25 -9.73
CA GLY A 29 -4.77 24.85 -8.90
C GLY A 29 -5.21 23.40 -9.11
N ASP A 30 -4.42 22.57 -9.81
CA ASP A 30 -4.71 21.15 -10.04
C ASP A 30 -4.50 20.32 -8.76
N GLN A 31 -5.56 20.17 -7.98
CA GLN A 31 -5.54 19.41 -6.75
C GLN A 31 -5.27 17.91 -6.95
N ALA A 32 -5.64 17.33 -8.11
CA ALA A 32 -5.50 15.89 -8.36
C ALA A 32 -4.03 15.53 -8.58
N THR A 33 -3.35 16.34 -9.41
CA THR A 33 -1.91 16.19 -9.63
C THR A 33 -1.12 16.47 -8.35
N TYR A 34 -1.54 17.47 -7.56
CA TYR A 34 -0.96 17.75 -6.25
C TYR A 34 -1.06 16.55 -5.30
N ALA A 35 -2.27 15.99 -5.11
CA ALA A 35 -2.47 14.85 -4.22
C ALA A 35 -1.66 13.61 -4.66
N ARG A 36 -1.55 13.39 -5.97
CA ARG A 36 -0.76 12.29 -6.53
C ARG A 36 0.74 12.50 -6.35
N SER A 37 1.26 13.71 -6.56
CA SER A 37 2.68 14.00 -6.44
C SER A 37 3.16 13.85 -5.00
N ILE A 38 2.41 14.38 -4.03
CA ILE A 38 2.74 14.25 -2.60
C ILE A 38 2.63 12.80 -2.12
N ARG A 39 1.67 12.02 -2.63
CA ARG A 39 1.61 10.57 -2.36
C ARG A 39 2.87 9.85 -2.83
N ILE A 40 3.31 10.12 -4.05
CA ILE A 40 4.54 9.53 -4.61
C ILE A 40 5.77 9.98 -3.81
N MET A 41 5.79 11.24 -3.36
CA MET A 41 6.81 11.74 -2.44
C MET A 41 6.88 10.95 -1.14
N GLY A 42 5.72 10.59 -0.58
CA GLY A 42 5.62 9.67 0.57
C GLY A 42 6.28 8.31 0.29
N ASP A 43 6.04 7.73 -0.90
CA ASP A 43 6.68 6.47 -1.29
C ASP A 43 8.20 6.59 -1.44
N ILE A 44 8.69 7.73 -1.94
CA ILE A 44 10.12 8.01 -2.08
C ILE A 44 10.76 8.09 -0.67
N TYR A 45 10.18 8.86 0.25
CA TYR A 45 10.69 8.94 1.62
C TYR A 45 10.66 7.59 2.34
N ARG A 46 9.60 6.79 2.13
CA ARG A 46 9.53 5.44 2.70
C ARG A 46 10.63 4.54 2.16
N LYS A 47 10.94 4.62 0.86
CA LYS A 47 12.09 3.89 0.26
C LYS A 47 13.44 4.39 0.77
N LYS A 48 13.57 5.68 1.12
CA LYS A 48 14.75 6.25 1.79
C LYS A 48 14.79 5.96 3.30
N SER A 49 13.86 5.15 3.83
CA SER A 49 13.72 4.85 5.26
C SER A 49 13.41 6.06 6.17
N ASP A 50 12.99 7.20 5.61
CA ASP A 50 12.55 8.37 6.38
C ASP A 50 11.03 8.28 6.65
N ILE A 51 10.68 7.41 7.61
CA ILE A 51 9.30 7.02 7.90
C ILE A 51 8.45 8.21 8.37
N ASN A 52 9.02 9.14 9.13
CA ASN A 52 8.31 10.31 9.65
C ASN A 52 7.95 11.28 8.52
N LYS A 53 8.87 11.58 7.60
CA LYS A 53 8.55 12.41 6.44
C LYS A 53 7.56 11.70 5.52
N ALA A 54 7.74 10.40 5.30
CA ALA A 54 6.81 9.61 4.49
C ALA A 54 5.37 9.68 5.03
N PHE A 55 5.20 9.49 6.35
CA PHE A 55 3.88 9.54 6.98
C PHE A 55 3.20 10.91 6.80
N ARG A 56 3.94 12.01 6.98
CA ARG A 56 3.41 13.38 6.76
C ARG A 56 2.95 13.59 5.32
N GLN A 57 3.71 13.09 4.34
CA GLN A 57 3.33 13.20 2.93
C GLN A 57 2.06 12.41 2.62
N TYR A 58 1.92 11.19 3.18
CA TYR A 58 0.68 10.43 3.03
C TYR A 58 -0.51 11.10 3.73
N GLU A 59 -0.31 11.70 4.90
CA GLU A 59 -1.36 12.43 5.62
C GLU A 59 -1.87 13.62 4.81
N ALA A 60 -0.96 14.41 4.23
CA ALA A 60 -1.32 15.49 3.31
C ALA A 60 -2.06 14.97 2.07
N ALA A 61 -1.59 13.86 1.48
CA ALA A 61 -2.24 13.21 0.33
C ALA A 61 -3.66 12.74 0.64
N MET A 62 -3.86 12.10 1.80
CA MET A 62 -5.16 11.64 2.27
C MET A 62 -6.12 12.81 2.50
N GLY A 63 -5.66 13.88 3.14
CA GLY A 63 -6.48 15.07 3.40
C GLY A 63 -6.90 15.78 2.11
N SER A 64 -5.97 15.95 1.17
CA SER A 64 -6.25 16.54 -0.14
C SER A 64 -7.23 15.67 -0.94
N ALA A 65 -6.99 14.35 -1.02
CA ALA A 65 -7.88 13.43 -1.73
C ALA A 65 -9.29 13.36 -1.11
N ALA A 66 -9.39 13.41 0.23
CA ALA A 66 -10.67 13.46 0.92
C ALA A 66 -11.46 14.75 0.61
N ALA A 67 -10.79 15.90 0.57
CA ALA A 67 -11.42 17.17 0.20
C ALA A 67 -11.92 17.18 -1.25
N MET A 68 -11.24 16.45 -2.15
CA MET A 68 -11.65 16.29 -3.54
C MET A 68 -12.71 15.21 -3.76
N GLY A 69 -12.93 14.32 -2.79
CA GLY A 69 -13.74 13.12 -2.96
C GLY A 69 -13.09 12.02 -3.79
N ASP A 70 -11.77 12.08 -4.04
CA ASP A 70 -11.04 11.03 -4.77
C ASP A 70 -10.72 9.86 -3.82
N ARG A 71 -11.60 8.86 -3.83
CA ARG A 71 -11.46 7.65 -3.00
C ARG A 71 -10.26 6.79 -3.38
N VAL A 72 -9.78 6.84 -4.62
CA VAL A 72 -8.65 6.02 -5.07
C VAL A 72 -7.35 6.57 -4.51
N ILE A 73 -7.09 7.88 -4.67
CA ILE A 73 -5.89 8.50 -4.12
C ILE A 73 -5.91 8.45 -2.59
N GLN A 74 -7.09 8.64 -1.97
CA GLN A 74 -7.25 8.50 -0.52
C GLN A 74 -6.84 7.09 -0.06
N MET A 75 -7.38 6.05 -0.69
CA MET A 75 -7.07 4.65 -0.38
C MET A 75 -5.58 4.32 -0.57
N GLU A 76 -4.97 4.72 -1.69
CA GLU A 76 -3.54 4.48 -1.94
C GLU A 76 -2.65 5.17 -0.88
N SER A 77 -3.03 6.39 -0.49
CA SER A 77 -2.32 7.16 0.53
C SER A 77 -2.49 6.55 1.92
N MET A 78 -3.68 6.04 2.24
CA MET A 78 -3.93 5.27 3.44
C MET A 78 -3.07 4.01 3.50
N ASP A 79 -2.97 3.20 2.43
CA ASP A 79 -2.08 2.04 2.45
C ASP A 79 -0.62 2.46 2.69
N GLY A 80 -0.17 3.54 2.06
CA GLY A 80 1.16 4.10 2.29
C GLY A 80 1.40 4.44 3.77
N ALA A 81 0.46 5.15 4.40
CA ALA A 81 0.51 5.51 5.81
C ALA A 81 0.46 4.28 6.73
N ALA A 82 -0.37 3.28 6.40
CA ALA A 82 -0.50 2.04 7.16
C ALA A 82 0.83 1.25 7.18
N ARG A 83 1.57 1.24 6.06
CA ARG A 83 2.93 0.65 6.00
C ARG A 83 3.94 1.42 6.86
N CYS A 84 3.83 2.74 6.92
CA CYS A 84 4.65 3.54 7.82
C CYS A 84 4.33 3.24 9.29
N LEU A 85 3.06 3.10 9.65
CA LEU A 85 2.65 2.69 11.00
C LEU A 85 3.17 1.29 11.35
N GLU A 86 3.11 0.34 10.41
CA GLU A 86 3.70 -0.99 10.59
C GLU A 86 5.22 -0.90 10.85
N ALA A 87 5.95 -0.07 10.11
CA ALA A 87 7.37 0.16 10.33
C ALA A 87 7.66 0.78 11.71
N LEU A 88 6.86 1.76 12.14
CA LEU A 88 6.99 2.36 13.48
C LEU A 88 6.68 1.36 14.60
N ARG A 89 5.71 0.45 14.38
CA ARG A 89 5.36 -0.64 15.30
C ARG A 89 6.52 -1.63 15.45
N LEU A 90 7.14 -2.03 14.34
CA LEU A 90 8.32 -2.90 14.35
C LEU A 90 9.55 -2.25 15.02
N GLN A 91 9.65 -0.93 14.96
CA GLN A 91 10.66 -0.16 15.71
C GLN A 91 10.28 0.06 17.19
N HIS A 92 9.21 -0.55 17.68
CA HIS A 92 8.67 -0.40 19.04
C HIS A 92 8.34 1.06 19.44
N LYS A 93 8.09 1.93 18.47
CA LYS A 93 7.76 3.35 18.71
C LYS A 93 6.28 3.59 19.01
N ILE A 94 5.40 2.64 18.65
CA ILE A 94 3.95 2.75 18.81
C ILE A 94 3.33 1.41 19.25
N CYS A 95 2.15 1.48 19.90
CA CYS A 95 1.32 0.32 20.22
C CYS A 95 0.80 -0.40 18.97
N ASN A 96 0.36 -1.66 19.14
CA ASN A 96 -0.41 -2.39 18.12
C ASN A 96 -1.80 -1.78 17.84
N CYS A 97 -2.31 -0.95 18.75
CA CYS A 97 -3.66 -0.38 18.70
C CYS A 97 -3.87 0.60 17.52
N ARG A 98 -2.91 1.49 17.28
CA ARG A 98 -2.99 2.50 16.20
C ARG A 98 -2.93 1.87 14.79
N PRO A 99 -2.00 0.95 14.48
CA PRO A 99 -2.01 0.21 13.20
C PRO A 99 -3.28 -0.62 13.01
N LEU A 100 -3.83 -1.21 14.08
CA LEU A 100 -5.04 -2.01 14.00
C LEU A 100 -6.23 -1.16 13.51
N GLU A 101 -6.54 -0.09 14.24
CA GLU A 101 -7.64 0.81 13.90
C GLU A 101 -7.48 1.38 12.48
N PHE A 102 -6.27 1.79 12.13
CA PHE A 102 -5.99 2.35 10.82
C PHE A 102 -6.20 1.35 9.68
N ASN A 103 -5.75 0.10 9.85
CA ASN A 103 -5.96 -0.94 8.83
C ASN A 103 -7.42 -1.38 8.73
N THR A 104 -8.18 -1.36 9.83
CA THR A 104 -9.63 -1.64 9.80
C THR A 104 -10.36 -0.59 8.97
N ARG A 105 -10.07 0.71 9.17
CA ARG A 105 -10.64 1.78 8.34
C ARG A 105 -10.21 1.66 6.87
N LEU A 106 -8.94 1.36 6.61
CA LEU A 106 -8.43 1.13 5.25
C LEU A 106 -9.14 -0.03 4.56
N LEU A 107 -9.42 -1.11 5.28
CA LEU A 107 -10.13 -2.27 4.75
C LEU A 107 -11.54 -1.90 4.26
N GLU A 108 -12.26 -1.07 5.00
CA GLU A 108 -13.58 -0.57 4.60
C GLU A 108 -13.50 0.28 3.31
N VAL A 109 -12.56 1.23 3.27
CA VAL A 109 -12.34 2.08 2.10
C VAL A 109 -11.94 1.23 0.89
N ALA A 110 -10.97 0.33 1.03
CA ALA A 110 -10.51 -0.54 -0.05
C ALA A 110 -11.61 -1.48 -0.57
N SER A 111 -12.48 -1.96 0.33
CA SER A 111 -13.64 -2.76 -0.05
C SER A 111 -14.66 -1.92 -0.83
N SER A 112 -14.90 -0.67 -0.42
CA SER A 112 -15.83 0.24 -1.11
C SER A 112 -15.35 0.64 -2.51
N VAL A 113 -14.03 0.75 -2.71
CA VAL A 113 -13.41 1.04 -4.01
C VAL A 113 -13.35 -0.21 -4.90
N GLY A 114 -13.49 -1.41 -4.31
CA GLY A 114 -13.37 -2.69 -5.03
C GLY A 114 -11.92 -3.14 -5.26
N ALA A 115 -10.95 -2.60 -4.51
CA ALA A 115 -9.54 -2.90 -4.67
C ALA A 115 -9.16 -4.26 -4.05
N LYS A 116 -9.58 -5.36 -4.67
CA LYS A 116 -9.46 -6.73 -4.13
C LYS A 116 -8.02 -7.12 -3.74
N LEU A 117 -7.01 -6.75 -4.52
CA LEU A 117 -5.60 -7.02 -4.19
C LEU A 117 -5.17 -6.32 -2.90
N LEU A 118 -5.59 -5.06 -2.71
CA LEU A 118 -5.30 -4.31 -1.49
C LEU A 118 -6.08 -4.87 -0.31
N VAL A 119 -7.36 -5.22 -0.49
CA VAL A 119 -8.17 -5.89 0.54
C VAL A 119 -7.46 -7.14 1.05
N ARG A 120 -6.93 -7.98 0.15
CA ARG A 120 -6.13 -9.16 0.53
C ARG A 120 -4.90 -8.77 1.35
N ALA A 121 -4.10 -7.81 0.88
CA ALA A 121 -2.89 -7.37 1.58
C ALA A 121 -3.18 -6.81 2.99
N VAL A 122 -4.25 -6.01 3.12
CA VAL A 122 -4.68 -5.44 4.41
C VAL A 122 -5.17 -6.52 5.36
N ARG A 123 -5.91 -7.54 4.87
CA ARG A 123 -6.33 -8.69 5.69
C ARG A 123 -5.13 -9.46 6.25
N ILE A 124 -4.09 -9.68 5.44
CA ILE A 124 -2.84 -10.31 5.90
C ILE A 124 -2.11 -9.42 6.93
N ARG A 125 -2.08 -8.10 6.72
CA ARG A 125 -1.50 -7.19 7.72
C ARG A 125 -2.28 -7.22 9.04
N LEU A 126 -3.62 -7.27 8.99
CA LEU A 126 -4.47 -7.41 10.17
C LEU A 126 -4.21 -8.74 10.89
N SER A 127 -4.07 -9.86 10.18
CA SER A 127 -3.78 -11.14 10.85
C SER A 127 -2.46 -11.10 11.62
N ARG A 128 -1.42 -10.46 11.07
CA ARG A 128 -0.14 -10.23 11.76
C ARG A 128 -0.29 -9.37 13.02
N ILE A 129 -1.15 -8.35 12.97
CA ILE A 129 -1.42 -7.49 14.14
C ILE A 129 -2.19 -8.27 15.21
N TYR A 130 -3.21 -9.04 14.84
CA TYR A 130 -3.97 -9.88 15.78
C TYR A 130 -3.12 -10.98 16.42
N HIS A 131 -2.24 -11.61 15.64
CA HIS A 131 -1.26 -12.55 16.18
C HIS A 131 -0.34 -11.90 17.22
N ALA A 132 0.14 -10.68 16.96
CA ALA A 132 0.94 -9.91 17.92
C ALA A 132 0.15 -9.44 19.16
N LEU A 133 -1.19 -9.49 19.12
CA LEU A 133 -2.09 -9.22 20.25
C LEU A 133 -2.51 -10.49 21.00
N GLY A 134 -2.15 -11.68 20.50
CA GLY A 134 -2.55 -12.98 21.06
C GLY A 134 -3.98 -13.41 20.72
N ASP A 135 -4.65 -12.73 19.78
CA ASP A 135 -6.00 -13.08 19.35
C ASP A 135 -5.96 -14.01 18.12
N GLU A 136 -5.84 -15.30 18.39
CA GLU A 136 -5.76 -16.32 17.33
C GLU A 136 -7.07 -16.46 16.54
N ASN A 137 -8.23 -16.18 17.13
CA ASN A 137 -9.51 -16.31 16.45
C ASN A 137 -9.64 -15.27 15.33
N ASN A 138 -9.36 -14.00 15.61
CA ASN A 138 -9.41 -12.95 14.59
C ASN A 138 -8.29 -13.12 13.56
N LYS A 139 -7.09 -13.52 13.97
CA LYS A 139 -6.01 -13.85 13.04
C LYS A 139 -6.46 -14.90 12.02
N LEU A 140 -6.95 -16.06 12.48
CA LEU A 140 -7.40 -17.15 11.60
C LEU A 140 -8.57 -16.73 10.71
N HIS A 141 -9.48 -15.89 11.22
CA HIS A 141 -10.56 -15.32 10.41
C HIS A 141 -10.01 -14.50 9.24
N HIS A 142 -9.08 -13.57 9.50
CA HIS A 142 -8.47 -12.74 8.47
C HIS A 142 -7.67 -13.55 7.44
N GLU A 143 -6.92 -14.57 7.88
CA GLU A 143 -6.18 -15.48 7.01
C GLU A 143 -7.11 -16.28 6.09
N ARG A 144 -8.19 -16.84 6.64
CA ARG A 144 -9.18 -17.60 5.86
C ARG A 144 -9.84 -16.75 4.77
N VAL A 145 -10.22 -15.52 5.11
CA VAL A 145 -10.84 -14.58 4.16
C VAL A 145 -9.83 -14.16 3.07
N ALA A 146 -8.58 -13.88 3.45
CA ALA A 146 -7.53 -13.55 2.48
C ALA A 146 -7.21 -14.72 1.54
N PHE A 147 -7.20 -15.95 2.06
CA PHE A 147 -6.98 -17.17 1.27
C PHE A 147 -8.12 -17.43 0.29
N ARG A 148 -9.38 -17.28 0.70
CA ARG A 148 -10.52 -17.39 -0.22
C ARG A 148 -10.44 -16.37 -1.35
N LEU A 149 -10.15 -15.12 -1.01
CA LEU A 149 -10.00 -14.07 -2.02
C LEU A 149 -8.84 -14.33 -2.98
N GLN A 150 -7.80 -15.02 -2.53
CA GLN A 150 -6.70 -15.44 -3.38
C GLN A 150 -7.12 -16.53 -4.37
N GLN A 151 -7.95 -17.49 -3.94
CA GLN A 151 -8.52 -18.52 -4.81
C GLN A 151 -9.49 -17.90 -5.83
N ASP A 152 -10.37 -17.00 -5.39
CA ASP A 152 -11.33 -16.30 -6.27
C ASP A 152 -10.67 -15.45 -7.37
N LEU A 153 -9.37 -15.16 -7.22
CA LEU A 153 -8.58 -14.36 -8.16
C LEU A 153 -7.52 -15.19 -8.90
N ASP A 154 -7.49 -16.51 -8.70
CA ASP A 154 -6.49 -17.42 -9.27
C ASP A 154 -5.03 -16.95 -9.05
N LEU A 155 -4.76 -16.37 -7.87
CA LEU A 155 -3.45 -15.81 -7.52
C LEU A 155 -2.51 -16.89 -6.97
N GLN A 156 -2.43 -18.05 -7.62
CA GLN A 156 -1.61 -19.18 -7.21
C GLN A 156 -0.72 -19.66 -8.34
N CYS A 157 0.53 -19.97 -7.99
CA CYS A 157 1.46 -20.60 -8.91
C CYS A 157 1.04 -22.03 -9.25
N GLY A 158 0.86 -22.32 -10.54
CA GLY A 158 0.49 -23.66 -11.02
C GLY A 158 1.53 -24.74 -10.72
N GLY A 159 2.80 -24.36 -10.48
CA GLY A 159 3.87 -25.31 -10.15
C GLY A 159 4.04 -25.54 -8.65
N CYS A 160 4.23 -24.48 -7.86
CA CYS A 160 4.54 -24.59 -6.44
C CYS A 160 3.35 -24.36 -5.50
N GLY A 161 2.20 -23.93 -6.00
CA GLY A 161 1.00 -23.61 -5.19
C GLY A 161 1.12 -22.33 -4.35
N SER A 162 2.27 -21.65 -4.37
CA SER A 162 2.48 -20.42 -3.60
C SER A 162 1.68 -19.24 -4.16
N PRO A 163 1.22 -18.32 -3.31
CA PRO A 163 0.54 -17.10 -3.75
C PRO A 163 1.42 -16.16 -4.56
N TYR A 164 0.83 -15.46 -5.52
CA TYR A 164 1.47 -14.28 -6.13
C TYR A 164 1.29 -13.00 -5.30
N GLY A 165 2.25 -12.08 -5.47
CA GLY A 165 2.09 -10.66 -5.14
C GLY A 165 2.11 -10.33 -3.64
N LEU A 166 2.52 -11.27 -2.79
CA LEU A 166 2.88 -10.97 -1.40
C LEU A 166 4.32 -10.51 -1.29
N GLU A 167 5.19 -11.12 -2.10
CA GLU A 167 6.60 -10.82 -2.18
C GLU A 167 6.93 -10.34 -3.60
N ALA A 168 8.17 -9.86 -3.79
CA ALA A 168 8.65 -9.44 -5.09
C ALA A 168 9.12 -10.68 -5.86
N ASP A 169 8.16 -11.53 -6.24
CA ASP A 169 8.43 -12.78 -6.93
C ASP A 169 8.70 -12.53 -8.42
N SER A 170 9.69 -13.23 -8.98
CA SER A 170 9.89 -13.26 -10.43
C SER A 170 8.88 -14.21 -11.03
N LEU A 171 8.12 -13.73 -12.04
CA LEU A 171 7.08 -14.52 -12.68
C LEU A 171 7.46 -14.80 -14.13
N GLU A 172 7.32 -16.06 -14.54
CA GLU A 172 7.47 -16.50 -15.92
C GLU A 172 6.10 -16.89 -16.48
N ALA A 173 5.78 -16.39 -17.67
CA ALA A 173 4.60 -16.80 -18.41
C ALA A 173 5.00 -17.84 -19.45
N LEU A 174 4.54 -19.08 -19.27
CA LEU A 174 4.78 -20.15 -20.22
C LEU A 174 3.95 -19.97 -21.50
N PRO A 175 4.38 -20.56 -22.63
CA PRO A 175 3.60 -20.56 -23.88
C PRO A 175 2.19 -21.14 -23.73
N CYS A 176 1.97 -22.00 -22.73
CA CYS A 176 0.67 -22.58 -22.39
C CYS A 176 -0.23 -21.67 -21.51
N ALA A 177 0.07 -20.37 -21.43
CA ALA A 177 -0.66 -19.36 -20.67
C ALA A 177 -0.68 -19.56 -19.13
N HIS A 178 0.12 -20.49 -18.61
CA HIS A 178 0.35 -20.61 -17.16
C HIS A 178 1.39 -19.58 -16.72
N ILE A 179 1.11 -18.93 -15.59
CA ILE A 179 2.08 -18.12 -14.88
C ILE A 179 2.75 -19.04 -13.85
N LEU A 180 4.06 -18.91 -13.67
CA LEU A 180 4.83 -19.64 -12.68
C LEU A 180 5.77 -18.69 -11.95
N HIS A 181 6.18 -19.07 -10.75
CA HIS A 181 7.39 -18.49 -10.16
C HIS A 181 8.59 -18.95 -10.99
N ALA A 182 9.42 -17.99 -11.39
CA ALA A 182 10.68 -18.22 -12.10
C ALA A 182 11.79 -18.68 -11.14
#